data_AF-A0A845FFL3-F1
#
_entry.id   AF-A0A845FFL3-F1
#
_cell.length_a   1.000
_cell.length_b   1.000
_cell.length_c   1.000
_cell.angle_alpha   90.00
_cell.angle_beta   90.00
_cell.angle_gamma   90.00
#
_symmetry.space_group_name_H-M   'P 1'
#
loop_
_entity.id
_entity.type
_entity.pdbx_description
1 polymer ?
#
loop_
_entity_poly.entity_id
_entity_poly.type
_entity_poly.pdbx_seq_one_letter_code
_entity_poly.pdbx_strand_id
1 'polypeptide(L)'
;MEQRVMWNHLESAGAEHLTLRTFTNHMEVQGTVLLVDQGVPHHLSYELKLGLDWKTKKVKVYQDQEREPFVVQAENQDKWWINGKYDENLDGATNVDMTITPFSNTLPINRVTWHVGERRTFKMVFIDVLRKEVCPLLQVYTYLGDNDGYRIFQYRCRDYETALVIDEQGWVVEYPGVFERRALLTNGNRRIEKQPQPLLANAPSGSEGFY
;
A
#
# COMPACT_ATOMS: atom_id res chain seq x y z
N MET A 1 -19.95 0.70 4.53
CA MET A 1 -19.47 -0.68 4.25
C MET A 1 -18.17 -0.88 5.00
N GLU A 2 -17.90 -2.07 5.53
CA GLU A 2 -16.62 -2.39 6.19
C GLU A 2 -15.94 -3.58 5.51
N GLN A 3 -14.63 -3.49 5.34
CA GLN A 3 -13.77 -4.57 4.88
C GLN A 3 -12.60 -4.72 5.85
N ARG A 4 -12.20 -5.96 6.13
CA ARG A 4 -11.06 -6.28 6.99
C ARG A 4 -10.15 -7.26 6.29
N VAL A 5 -8.85 -7.05 6.39
CA VAL A 5 -7.87 -7.85 5.68
C VAL A 5 -6.65 -8.08 6.57
N MET A 6 -6.03 -9.24 6.40
CA MET A 6 -4.83 -9.64 7.14
C MET A 6 -3.75 -9.97 6.12
N TRP A 7 -2.55 -9.41 6.29
CA TRP A 7 -1.37 -9.76 5.52
C TRP A 7 -0.25 -10.27 6.42
N ASN A 8 0.56 -11.18 5.90
CA ASN A 8 1.89 -11.48 6.42
C ASN A 8 2.91 -10.53 5.76
N HIS A 9 3.87 -10.06 6.55
CA HIS A 9 5.09 -9.41 6.08
C HIS A 9 6.18 -10.46 5.99
N LEU A 10 6.50 -10.88 4.77
CA LEU A 10 7.46 -11.95 4.51
C LEU A 10 8.90 -11.48 4.74
N GLU A 11 9.20 -10.25 4.34
CA GLU A 11 10.55 -9.66 4.47
C GLU A 11 10.89 -9.30 5.92
N SER A 12 9.96 -8.66 6.64
CA SER A 12 10.18 -8.17 8.02
C SER A 12 9.66 -9.12 9.11
N ALA A 13 9.34 -10.38 8.78
CA ALA A 13 8.79 -11.38 9.71
C ALA A 13 7.65 -10.83 10.60
N GLY A 14 6.56 -10.40 9.98
CA GLY A 14 5.49 -9.65 10.66
C GLY A 14 4.10 -9.90 10.10
N ALA A 15 3.14 -9.09 10.53
CA ALA A 15 1.78 -9.11 10.04
C ALA A 15 1.08 -7.75 10.16
N GLU A 16 0.12 -7.52 9.27
CA GLU A 16 -0.77 -6.36 9.29
C GLU A 16 -2.22 -6.81 9.39
N HIS A 17 -2.98 -6.15 10.27
CA HIS A 17 -4.44 -6.15 10.25
C HIS A 17 -4.94 -4.77 9.83
N LEU A 18 -5.69 -4.70 8.72
CA LEU A 18 -6.24 -3.47 8.18
C LEU A 18 -7.77 -3.53 8.14
N THR A 19 -8.41 -2.43 8.56
CA THR A 19 -9.85 -2.21 8.41
C THR A 19 -10.10 -0.99 7.53
N LEU A 20 -10.89 -1.17 6.46
CA LEU A 20 -11.38 -0.08 5.61
C LEU A 20 -12.88 0.10 5.85
N ARG A 21 -13.28 1.34 6.14
CA ARG A 21 -14.68 1.75 6.29
C ARG A 21 -15.02 2.79 5.24
N THR A 22 -16.06 2.52 4.48
CA THR A 22 -16.64 3.46 3.52
C THR A 22 -17.82 4.18 4.14
N PHE A 23 -17.73 5.50 4.19
CA PHE A 23 -18.78 6.44 4.59
C PHE A 23 -19.36 7.15 3.36
N THR A 24 -20.36 8.02 3.55
CA THR A 24 -21.09 8.70 2.47
C THR A 24 -20.20 9.57 1.58
N ASN A 25 -19.12 10.17 2.11
CA ASN A 25 -18.29 11.15 1.39
C ASN A 25 -16.78 10.89 1.48
N HIS A 26 -16.36 9.82 2.15
CA HIS A 26 -14.96 9.47 2.32
C HIS A 26 -14.80 8.01 2.73
N MET A 27 -13.55 7.55 2.73
CA MET A 27 -13.19 6.28 3.36
C MET A 27 -12.18 6.55 4.47
N GLU A 28 -12.22 5.70 5.50
CA GLU A 28 -11.24 5.67 6.57
C GLU A 28 -10.62 4.28 6.61
N VAL A 29 -9.31 4.26 6.81
CA VAL A 29 -8.49 3.07 6.90
C VAL A 29 -7.74 3.12 8.21
N GLN A 30 -7.76 2.00 8.94
CA GLN A 30 -7.00 1.81 10.17
C GLN A 30 -6.18 0.54 10.01
N GLY A 31 -4.87 0.66 10.15
CA GLY A 31 -3.94 -0.46 10.13
C GLY A 31 -3.22 -0.61 11.46
N THR A 32 -2.99 -1.87 11.85
CA THR A 32 -2.07 -2.24 12.93
C THR A 32 -1.04 -3.19 12.34
N VAL A 33 0.23 -2.88 12.54
CA VAL A 33 1.35 -3.63 11.98
C VAL A 33 2.29 -4.05 13.10
N LEU A 34 2.62 -5.34 13.12
CA LEU A 34 3.68 -5.91 13.94
C LEU A 34 4.78 -6.40 13.00
N LEU A 35 6.02 -5.96 13.20
CA LEU A 35 7.14 -6.37 12.35
C LEU A 35 8.45 -6.36 13.12
N VAL A 36 9.49 -6.94 12.52
CA VAL A 36 10.88 -6.86 12.98
C VAL A 36 11.70 -6.10 11.95
N ASP A 37 12.36 -5.03 12.38
CA ASP A 37 13.35 -4.31 11.56
C ASP A 37 14.69 -4.32 12.27
N GLN A 38 15.75 -4.73 11.57
CA GLN A 38 17.12 -4.84 12.13
C GLN A 38 17.20 -5.59 13.48
N GLY A 39 16.33 -6.58 13.70
CA GLY A 39 16.26 -7.36 14.94
C GLY A 39 15.44 -6.71 16.07
N VAL A 40 14.85 -5.54 15.83
CA VAL A 40 14.02 -4.80 16.78
C VAL A 40 12.54 -5.03 16.45
N PRO A 41 11.72 -5.51 17.40
CA PRO A 41 10.28 -5.65 17.20
C PRO A 41 9.60 -4.27 17.32
N HIS A 42 8.71 -3.97 16.38
CA HIS A 42 7.91 -2.74 16.35
C HIS A 42 6.42 -3.04 16.38
N HIS A 43 5.67 -2.17 17.06
CA HIS A 43 4.22 -2.10 17.01
C HIS A 43 3.81 -0.75 16.44
N LEU A 44 3.27 -0.76 15.23
CA LEU A 44 2.87 0.43 14.50
C LEU A 44 1.35 0.44 14.33
N SER A 45 0.76 1.63 14.35
CA SER A 45 -0.61 1.80 13.87
C SER A 45 -0.71 3.04 13.01
N TYR A 46 -1.65 3.04 12.06
CA TYR A 46 -1.87 4.21 11.23
C TYR A 46 -3.36 4.43 10.95
N GLU A 47 -3.71 5.69 10.77
CA GLU A 47 -5.01 6.16 10.31
C GLU A 47 -4.82 6.82 8.95
N LEU A 48 -5.61 6.41 7.96
CA LEU A 48 -5.57 6.96 6.62
C LEU A 48 -6.98 7.39 6.19
N LYS A 49 -7.12 8.64 5.76
CA LYS A 49 -8.35 9.19 5.20
C LYS A 49 -8.23 9.31 3.69
N LEU A 50 -9.22 8.78 2.98
CA LEU A 50 -9.27 8.79 1.52
C LEU A 50 -10.51 9.54 1.02
N GLY A 51 -10.42 10.12 -0.18
CA GLY A 51 -11.60 10.43 -0.98
C GLY A 51 -12.27 9.15 -1.51
N LEU A 52 -13.52 9.27 -1.96
CA LEU A 52 -14.20 8.15 -2.66
C LEU A 52 -13.56 7.85 -4.04
N ASP A 53 -12.71 8.76 -4.53
CA ASP A 53 -11.87 8.63 -5.72
C ASP A 53 -10.51 7.96 -5.42
N TRP A 54 -10.37 7.35 -4.25
CA TRP A 54 -9.16 6.70 -3.75
C TRP A 54 -7.95 7.63 -3.54
N LYS A 55 -8.10 8.96 -3.68
CA LYS A 55 -7.01 9.90 -3.36
C LYS A 55 -6.76 9.97 -1.86
N THR A 56 -5.48 10.02 -1.48
CA THR A 56 -5.10 10.18 -0.08
C THR A 56 -5.30 11.62 0.37
N LYS A 57 -6.00 11.81 1.49
CA LYS A 57 -6.21 13.12 2.12
C LYS A 57 -5.32 13.34 3.33
N LYS A 58 -5.17 12.31 4.17
CA LYS A 58 -4.39 12.42 5.41
C LYS A 58 -3.95 11.06 5.90
N VAL A 59 -2.73 10.97 6.37
CA VAL A 59 -2.15 9.84 7.11
C VAL A 59 -1.70 10.34 8.46
N LYS A 60 -1.95 9.53 9.49
CA LYS A 60 -1.29 9.60 10.78
C LYS A 60 -0.64 8.26 11.06
N VAL A 61 0.60 8.27 11.54
CA VAL A 61 1.32 7.06 11.93
C VAL A 61 1.76 7.19 13.38
N TYR A 62 1.46 6.18 14.18
CA TYR A 62 1.87 6.05 15.57
C TYR A 62 2.88 4.90 15.65
N GLN A 63 4.03 5.16 16.27
CA GLN A 63 5.12 4.20 16.39
C GLN A 63 5.32 3.81 17.86
N ASP A 64 5.27 2.52 18.13
CA ASP A 64 5.51 1.93 19.42
C ASP A 64 4.69 2.59 20.55
N GLN A 65 5.35 3.37 21.41
CA GLN A 65 4.74 4.04 22.57
C GLN A 65 4.66 5.57 22.41
N GLU A 66 4.90 6.08 21.19
CA GLU A 66 4.79 7.51 20.93
C GLU A 66 3.33 7.98 21.04
N ARG A 67 3.13 9.11 21.74
CA ARG A 67 1.79 9.69 21.94
C ARG A 67 1.33 10.50 20.74
N GLU A 68 2.25 11.21 20.10
CA GLU A 68 1.95 12.10 18.98
C GLU A 68 2.23 11.38 17.67
N PRO A 69 1.31 11.44 16.70
CA PRO A 69 1.52 10.80 15.42
C PRO A 69 2.46 11.61 14.52
N PHE A 70 3.18 10.91 13.66
CA PHE A 70 3.72 11.47 12.43
C PHE A 70 2.58 11.71 11.43
N VAL A 71 2.46 12.92 10.88
CA VAL A 71 1.31 13.33 10.05
C VAL A 71 1.76 13.76 8.66
N VAL A 72 1.16 13.18 7.63
CA VAL A 72 1.30 13.59 6.23
C VAL A 72 -0.09 13.85 5.67
N GLN A 73 -0.34 15.04 5.13
CA GLN A 73 -1.68 15.40 4.66
C GLN A 73 -1.67 16.23 3.39
N ALA A 74 -2.67 15.99 2.56
CA ALA A 74 -2.93 16.77 1.37
C ALA A 74 -3.92 17.91 1.70
N GLU A 75 -3.58 19.13 1.32
CA GLU A 75 -4.45 20.30 1.37
C GLU A 75 -4.43 21.03 0.02
N ASN A 76 -5.29 22.05 -0.14
CA ASN A 76 -5.17 23.05 -1.21
C ASN A 76 -4.85 22.48 -2.62
N GLN A 77 -5.74 21.64 -3.16
CA GLN A 77 -5.59 21.01 -4.49
C GLN A 77 -4.40 20.03 -4.59
N ASP A 78 -4.34 19.04 -3.69
CA ASP A 78 -3.33 17.96 -3.70
C ASP A 78 -1.88 18.44 -3.45
N LYS A 79 -1.71 19.55 -2.73
CA LYS A 79 -0.43 19.96 -2.15
C LYS A 79 -0.20 19.23 -0.83
N TRP A 80 1.05 18.97 -0.46
CA TRP A 80 1.36 18.08 0.66
C TRP A 80 2.12 18.75 1.80
N TRP A 81 1.70 18.44 3.03
CA TRP A 81 2.31 18.90 4.27
C TRP A 81 2.78 17.71 5.09
N ILE A 82 4.00 17.81 5.62
CA ILE A 82 4.62 16.87 6.55
C ILE A 82 4.72 17.57 7.90
N ASN A 83 4.02 17.07 8.91
CA ASN A 83 3.93 17.68 10.25
C ASN A 83 3.67 19.20 10.22
N GLY A 84 2.78 19.64 9.32
CA GLY A 84 2.40 21.04 9.18
C GLY A 84 3.36 21.90 8.34
N LYS A 85 4.41 21.32 7.75
CA LYS A 85 5.31 22.01 6.82
C LYS A 85 5.03 21.58 5.38
N TYR A 86 4.75 22.54 4.50
CA TYR A 86 4.57 22.30 3.06
C TYR A 86 5.87 21.79 2.42
N ASP A 87 5.75 20.84 1.50
CA ASP A 87 6.85 20.34 0.68
C ASP A 87 6.46 20.36 -0.81
N GLU A 88 7.03 21.30 -1.55
CA GLU A 88 6.79 21.47 -3.00
C GLU A 88 7.30 20.30 -3.84
N ASN A 89 8.26 19.51 -3.33
CA ASN A 89 8.77 18.36 -4.06
C ASN A 89 7.70 17.27 -4.23
N LEU A 90 6.68 17.29 -3.38
CA LEU A 90 5.56 16.35 -3.40
C LEU A 90 4.42 16.80 -4.32
N ASP A 91 4.46 18.01 -4.88
CA ASP A 91 3.40 18.50 -5.76
C ASP A 91 3.15 17.55 -6.95
N GLY A 92 1.87 17.33 -7.25
CA GLY A 92 1.44 16.37 -8.27
C GLY A 92 1.39 14.91 -7.80
N ALA A 93 1.86 14.61 -6.58
CA ALA A 93 1.58 13.33 -5.94
C ALA A 93 0.11 13.25 -5.52
N THR A 94 -0.47 12.06 -5.59
CA THR A 94 -1.93 11.87 -5.37
C THR A 94 -2.26 10.88 -4.27
N ASN A 95 -1.30 10.03 -3.94
CA ASN A 95 -1.44 8.97 -2.96
C ASN A 95 -0.13 8.83 -2.19
N VAL A 96 -0.25 8.31 -0.96
CA VAL A 96 0.90 7.88 -0.17
C VAL A 96 1.34 6.49 -0.58
N ASP A 97 2.61 6.20 -0.38
CA ASP A 97 3.16 4.85 -0.36
C ASP A 97 3.90 4.65 0.96
N MET A 98 3.59 3.58 1.70
CA MET A 98 4.18 3.33 3.03
C MET A 98 4.89 1.98 3.01
N THR A 99 6.12 1.95 3.53
CA THR A 99 6.96 0.74 3.55
C THR A 99 6.37 -0.45 4.33
N ILE A 100 5.35 -0.19 5.17
CA ILE A 100 4.79 -1.16 6.11
C ILE A 100 3.47 -1.78 5.65
N THR A 101 2.99 -1.52 4.44
CA THR A 101 1.71 -2.08 3.98
C THR A 101 1.64 -2.23 2.47
N PRO A 102 1.09 -3.34 1.95
CA PRO A 102 0.81 -3.47 0.52
C PRO A 102 -0.44 -2.67 0.11
N PHE A 103 -1.21 -2.14 1.08
CA PHE A 103 -2.42 -1.38 0.79
C PHE A 103 -2.16 -0.12 -0.05
N SER A 104 -0.95 0.45 0.00
CA SER A 104 -0.59 1.59 -0.83
C SER A 104 -0.73 1.31 -2.33
N ASN A 105 -0.50 0.06 -2.77
CA ASN A 105 -0.66 -0.34 -4.17
C ASN A 105 -2.14 -0.38 -4.61
N THR A 106 -3.06 -0.67 -3.68
CA THR A 106 -4.51 -0.64 -3.93
C THR A 106 -4.98 0.75 -4.38
N LEU A 107 -4.35 1.82 -3.87
CA LEU A 107 -4.78 3.20 -4.09
C LEU A 107 -4.73 3.61 -5.58
N PRO A 108 -3.59 3.57 -6.29
CA PRO A 108 -3.54 3.92 -7.72
C PRO A 108 -4.30 2.91 -8.58
N ILE A 109 -4.35 1.63 -8.19
CA ILE A 109 -5.03 0.57 -8.95
C ILE A 109 -6.54 0.81 -9.02
N ASN A 110 -7.16 1.21 -7.90
CA ASN A 110 -8.59 1.46 -7.82
C ASN A 110 -9.02 2.87 -8.26
N ARG A 111 -8.06 3.78 -8.46
CA ARG A 111 -8.36 5.16 -8.86
C ARG A 111 -8.71 5.29 -10.35
N VAL A 112 -8.30 4.33 -11.18
CA VAL A 112 -8.44 4.42 -12.63
C VAL A 112 -8.92 3.11 -13.23
N THR A 113 -9.57 3.21 -14.39
CA THR A 113 -9.87 2.03 -15.22
C THR A 113 -8.61 1.62 -15.98
N TRP A 114 -8.42 0.32 -16.11
CA TRP A 114 -7.25 -0.29 -16.75
C TRP A 114 -7.65 -1.13 -17.95
N HIS A 115 -6.88 -1.02 -19.03
CA HIS A 115 -6.93 -1.91 -20.18
C HIS A 115 -5.69 -2.82 -20.20
N VAL A 116 -5.83 -4.03 -20.74
CA VAL A 116 -4.68 -4.96 -20.84
C VAL A 116 -3.57 -4.32 -21.66
N GLY A 117 -2.34 -4.39 -21.15
CA GLY A 117 -1.15 -3.74 -21.70
C GLY A 117 -1.02 -2.25 -21.34
N GLU A 118 -2.00 -1.65 -20.69
CA GLU A 118 -1.96 -0.24 -20.31
C GLU A 118 -0.93 0.00 -19.22
N ARG A 119 -0.09 1.01 -19.45
CA ARG A 119 0.98 1.45 -18.56
C ARG A 119 0.70 2.86 -18.07
N ARG A 120 0.78 3.07 -16.75
CA ARG A 120 0.66 4.40 -16.14
C ARG A 120 1.79 4.64 -15.14
N THR A 121 2.18 5.91 -15.03
CA THR A 121 3.14 6.38 -14.03
C THR A 121 2.41 7.25 -13.01
N PHE A 122 2.63 6.98 -11.74
CA PHE A 122 2.09 7.73 -10.62
C PHE A 122 3.24 8.34 -9.82
N LYS A 123 3.07 9.61 -9.43
CA LYS A 123 3.89 10.23 -8.40
C LYS A 123 3.22 9.98 -7.05
N MET A 124 3.99 9.44 -6.12
CA MET A 124 3.55 9.05 -4.79
C MET A 124 4.29 9.87 -3.74
N VAL A 125 3.65 10.08 -2.60
CA VAL A 125 4.32 10.52 -1.37
C VAL A 125 4.82 9.28 -0.66
N PHE A 126 6.06 8.90 -0.93
CA PHE A 126 6.67 7.75 -0.27
C PHE A 126 7.03 8.12 1.17
N ILE A 127 6.70 7.23 2.10
CA ILE A 127 6.91 7.36 3.53
C ILE A 127 7.67 6.10 3.98
N ASP A 128 8.95 6.26 4.31
CA ASP A 128 9.61 5.29 5.17
C ASP A 128 9.05 5.53 6.57
N VAL A 129 8.19 4.61 7.02
CA VAL A 129 7.53 4.77 8.31
C VAL A 129 8.56 4.75 9.42
N LEU A 130 9.42 3.73 9.52
CA LEU A 130 10.33 3.57 10.65
C LEU A 130 11.33 4.71 10.76
N ARG A 131 11.81 5.24 9.62
CA ARG A 131 12.75 6.38 9.59
C ARG A 131 12.06 7.74 9.65
N LYS A 132 10.72 7.79 9.46
CA LYS A 132 9.91 9.03 9.32
C LYS A 132 10.40 9.93 8.19
N GLU A 133 10.91 9.33 7.13
CA GLU A 133 11.40 10.03 5.95
C GLU A 133 10.32 10.06 4.88
N VAL A 134 10.21 11.21 4.19
CA VAL A 134 9.22 11.42 3.14
C VAL A 134 9.89 11.98 1.91
N CYS A 135 9.63 11.39 0.75
CA CYS A 135 10.14 11.87 -0.52
C CYS A 135 9.16 11.56 -1.67
N PRO A 136 9.26 12.27 -2.82
CA PRO A 136 8.50 11.89 -3.99
C PRO A 136 9.04 10.60 -4.60
N LEU A 137 8.14 9.70 -4.99
CA LEU A 137 8.50 8.44 -5.65
C LEU A 137 7.68 8.23 -6.91
N LEU A 138 8.35 7.93 -8.02
CA LEU A 138 7.68 7.55 -9.27
C LEU A 138 7.51 6.04 -9.31
N GLN A 139 6.25 5.61 -9.43
CA GLN A 139 5.88 4.22 -9.58
C GLN A 139 5.21 4.01 -10.94
N VAL A 140 5.54 2.90 -11.59
CA VAL A 140 4.94 2.50 -12.86
C VAL A 140 4.16 1.22 -12.65
N TYR A 141 2.92 1.21 -13.12
CA TYR A 141 2.07 0.03 -13.14
C TYR A 141 1.68 -0.28 -14.58
N THR A 142 1.87 -1.53 -14.99
CA THR A 142 1.37 -2.04 -16.27
C THR A 142 0.36 -3.16 -15.98
N TYR A 143 -0.87 -3.02 -16.46
CA TYR A 143 -1.87 -4.06 -16.29
C TYR A 143 -1.64 -5.17 -17.32
N LEU A 144 -1.24 -6.37 -16.86
CA LEU A 144 -0.90 -7.49 -17.74
C LEU A 144 -2.12 -8.32 -18.15
N GLY A 145 -3.26 -8.11 -17.48
CA GLY A 145 -4.49 -8.85 -17.69
C GLY A 145 -4.84 -9.76 -16.51
N ASP A 146 -5.83 -10.61 -16.72
CA ASP A 146 -6.33 -11.53 -15.70
C ASP A 146 -5.68 -12.91 -15.82
N ASN A 147 -5.38 -13.53 -14.69
CA ASN A 147 -4.95 -14.91 -14.58
C ASN A 147 -5.65 -15.58 -13.40
N ASP A 148 -6.36 -16.70 -13.65
CA ASP A 148 -7.11 -17.46 -12.64
C ASP A 148 -8.06 -16.63 -11.76
N GLY A 149 -8.69 -15.60 -12.35
CA GLY A 149 -9.61 -14.69 -11.65
C GLY A 149 -8.93 -13.58 -10.84
N TYR A 150 -7.61 -13.47 -10.91
CA TYR A 150 -6.84 -12.36 -10.34
C TYR A 150 -6.30 -11.44 -11.42
N ARG A 151 -6.23 -10.15 -11.11
CA ARG A 151 -5.65 -9.11 -11.94
C ARG A 151 -4.15 -9.06 -11.72
N ILE A 152 -3.36 -9.14 -12.78
CA ILE A 152 -1.89 -9.12 -12.69
C ILE A 152 -1.36 -7.76 -13.10
N PHE A 153 -0.55 -7.15 -12.23
CA PHE A 153 0.08 -5.86 -12.48
C PHE A 153 1.59 -5.98 -12.41
N GLN A 154 2.30 -5.62 -13.47
CA GLN A 154 3.73 -5.35 -13.36
C GLN A 154 3.91 -4.02 -12.63
N TYR A 155 4.49 -4.07 -11.44
CA TYR A 155 4.87 -2.91 -10.65
C TYR A 155 6.37 -2.66 -10.81
N ARG A 156 6.74 -1.41 -11.05
CA ARG A 156 8.13 -0.99 -11.15
C ARG A 156 8.37 0.31 -10.44
N CYS A 157 9.44 0.38 -9.66
CA CYS A 157 9.87 1.57 -8.96
C CYS A 157 11.40 1.59 -8.88
N ARG A 158 12.03 2.66 -9.37
CA ARG A 158 13.49 2.72 -9.56
C ARG A 158 13.95 1.47 -10.34
N ASP A 159 14.91 0.71 -9.80
CA ASP A 159 15.44 -0.52 -10.39
C ASP A 159 14.70 -1.79 -9.94
N TYR A 160 13.69 -1.65 -9.08
CA TYR A 160 12.87 -2.77 -8.60
C TYR A 160 11.67 -3.01 -9.53
N GLU A 161 11.42 -4.28 -9.85
CA GLU A 161 10.26 -4.72 -10.63
C GLU A 161 9.70 -6.04 -10.09
N THR A 162 8.37 -6.16 -10.03
CA THR A 162 7.69 -7.40 -9.64
C THR A 162 6.28 -7.47 -10.26
N ALA A 163 5.67 -8.66 -10.24
CA ALA A 163 4.27 -8.84 -10.63
C ALA A 163 3.40 -8.93 -9.37
N LEU A 164 2.55 -7.94 -9.17
CA LEU A 164 1.54 -7.95 -8.10
C LEU A 164 0.32 -8.76 -8.55
N VAL A 165 -0.16 -9.62 -7.65
CA VAL A 165 -1.43 -10.33 -7.81
C VAL A 165 -2.49 -9.58 -7.02
N ILE A 166 -3.53 -9.13 -7.72
CA ILE A 166 -4.57 -8.26 -7.18
C ILE A 166 -5.92 -8.93 -7.37
N ASP A 167 -6.81 -8.83 -6.39
CA ASP A 167 -8.16 -9.37 -6.55
C ASP A 167 -9.07 -8.44 -7.38
N GLU A 168 -10.28 -8.91 -7.64
CA GLU A 168 -11.29 -8.17 -8.40
C GLU A 168 -11.71 -6.85 -7.71
N GLN A 169 -11.50 -6.69 -6.41
CA GLN A 169 -11.76 -5.46 -5.64
C GLN A 169 -10.53 -4.55 -5.51
N GLY A 170 -9.39 -4.92 -6.10
CA GLY A 170 -8.17 -4.14 -6.09
C GLY A 170 -7.26 -4.38 -4.88
N TRP A 171 -7.59 -5.32 -4.00
CA TRP A 171 -6.71 -5.64 -2.86
C TRP A 171 -5.53 -6.48 -3.32
N VAL A 172 -4.35 -6.17 -2.78
CA VAL A 172 -3.16 -7.01 -2.97
C VAL A 172 -3.39 -8.38 -2.34
N VAL A 173 -3.25 -9.42 -3.16
CA VAL A 173 -3.28 -10.83 -2.77
C VAL A 173 -1.86 -11.31 -2.52
N GLU A 174 -0.96 -11.03 -3.46
CA GLU A 174 0.43 -11.40 -3.40
C GLU A 174 1.30 -10.24 -3.89
N TYR A 175 2.29 -9.91 -3.07
CA TYR A 175 3.44 -9.09 -3.42
C TYR A 175 4.66 -9.99 -3.24
N PRO A 176 5.18 -10.59 -4.32
CA PRO A 176 6.16 -11.67 -4.24
C PRO A 176 7.37 -11.32 -3.36
N GLY A 177 7.61 -12.14 -2.34
CA GLY A 177 8.72 -11.98 -1.38
C GLY A 177 8.52 -10.93 -0.29
N VAL A 178 7.47 -10.09 -0.38
CA VAL A 178 7.26 -8.96 0.54
C VAL A 178 6.00 -9.11 1.37
N PHE A 179 4.84 -9.34 0.73
CA PHE A 179 3.55 -9.46 1.41
C PHE A 179 2.69 -10.59 0.85
N GLU A 180 1.93 -11.24 1.73
CA GLU A 180 0.96 -12.25 1.34
C GLU A 180 -0.35 -12.05 2.11
N ARG A 181 -1.47 -12.00 1.40
CA ARG A 181 -2.79 -11.91 2.02
C ARG A 181 -3.19 -13.22 2.65
N ARG A 182 -3.54 -13.18 3.93
CA ARG A 182 -3.97 -14.35 4.72
C ARG A 182 -5.47 -14.44 4.91
N ALA A 183 -6.17 -13.30 4.90
CA ALA A 183 -7.63 -13.26 4.99
C ALA A 183 -8.20 -11.97 4.42
N LEU A 184 -9.40 -12.05 3.85
CA LEU A 184 -10.24 -10.90 3.51
C LEU A 184 -11.66 -11.18 3.99
N LEU A 185 -12.24 -10.21 4.70
CA LEU A 185 -13.63 -10.21 5.12
C LEU A 185 -14.31 -8.98 4.52
N THR A 186 -15.35 -9.22 3.73
CA THR A 186 -16.25 -8.18 3.21
C THR A 186 -17.65 -8.44 3.76
N ASN A 187 -18.47 -7.38 3.91
CA ASN A 187 -19.85 -7.51 4.42
C ASN A 187 -20.66 -8.52 3.58
N GLY A 188 -20.82 -9.74 4.09
CA GLY A 188 -21.70 -10.77 3.52
C GLY A 188 -21.03 -12.08 3.11
N ASN A 189 -19.71 -12.12 2.89
CA ASN A 189 -19.01 -13.36 2.54
C ASN A 189 -17.65 -13.46 3.26
N ARG A 190 -17.48 -14.50 4.08
CA ARG A 190 -16.15 -14.95 4.50
C ARG A 190 -15.50 -15.62 3.30
N ARG A 191 -14.55 -14.96 2.64
CA ARG A 191 -13.63 -15.64 1.71
C ARG A 191 -12.37 -15.99 2.49
N ILE A 192 -12.26 -17.25 2.89
CA ILE A 192 -10.95 -17.86 3.17
C ILE A 192 -10.46 -18.31 1.79
N GLU A 193 -9.63 -17.50 1.14
CA GLU A 193 -9.10 -17.85 -0.17
C GLU A 193 -8.03 -18.94 -0.02
N LYS A 194 -8.10 -19.94 -0.91
CA LYS A 194 -6.96 -20.84 -1.12
C LYS A 194 -5.85 -20.02 -1.75
N GLN A 195 -4.63 -20.15 -1.24
CA GLN A 195 -3.44 -19.50 -1.81
C GLN A 195 -3.44 -19.71 -3.34
N PRO A 196 -3.28 -18.65 -4.14
CA PRO A 196 -2.98 -18.82 -5.56
C PRO A 196 -1.71 -19.66 -5.71
N GLN A 197 -1.63 -20.47 -6.77
CA GLN A 197 -0.36 -21.10 -7.09
C GLN A 197 0.66 -20.00 -7.37
N PRO A 198 1.86 -20.05 -6.77
CA PRO A 198 2.87 -19.03 -6.99
C PRO A 198 3.14 -18.92 -8.49
N LEU A 199 2.97 -17.71 -9.04
CA LEU A 199 3.46 -17.40 -10.37
C LEU A 199 4.99 -17.55 -10.31
N LEU A 200 5.52 -18.54 -11.01
CA LEU A 200 6.96 -18.87 -11.03
C LEU A 200 7.80 -17.59 -11.18
N ALA A 201 8.51 -17.23 -10.10
CA ALA A 201 9.45 -16.13 -10.09
C ALA A 201 10.67 -16.50 -10.95
N ASN A 202 10.68 -16.03 -12.20
CA ASN A 202 11.91 -15.91 -12.97
C ASN A 202 12.37 -14.45 -12.92
N ALA A 203 13.07 -14.07 -11.86
CA ALA A 203 13.96 -12.91 -11.86
C ALA A 203 15.17 -13.20 -10.97
N PRO A 204 16.40 -12.85 -11.40
CA PRO A 204 17.63 -13.21 -10.71
C PRO A 204 17.77 -12.44 -9.40
N SER A 205 18.31 -13.13 -8.40
CA SER A 205 18.72 -12.58 -7.11
C SER A 205 19.75 -11.45 -7.29
N GLY A 206 19.32 -10.22 -7.04
CA GLY A 206 20.18 -9.06 -6.81
C GLY A 206 19.85 -8.47 -5.44
N SER A 207 20.45 -9.03 -4.40
CA SER A 207 20.39 -8.48 -3.05
C SER A 207 21.37 -7.32 -2.93
N GLU A 208 20.87 -6.09 -2.87
CA GLU A 208 21.52 -5.01 -2.13
C GLU A 208 20.44 -4.27 -1.34
N GLY A 209 20.71 -4.11 -0.04
CA GLY A 209 19.77 -3.56 0.93
C GLY A 209 19.28 -2.18 0.52
N PHE A 210 17.98 -1.99 0.64
CA PHE A 210 17.33 -0.69 0.54
C PHE A 210 17.65 0.11 1.79
N TYR A 211 18.51 1.11 1.65
CA TYR A 211 18.57 2.28 2.52
C TYR A 211 17.88 3.45 1.81
#